data_AF-A0A4Q3U3E8-F1
#
_entry.id   AF-A0A4Q3U3E8-F1
#
_cell.length_a   1.000
_cell.length_b   1.000
_cell.length_c   1.000
_cell.angle_alpha   90.00
_cell.angle_beta   90.00
_cell.angle_gamma   90.00
#
_symmetry.space_group_name_H-M   'P 1'
#
loop_
_entity.id
_entity.type
_entity.pdbx_description
1 polymer ?
#
loop_
_entity_poly.entity_id
_entity_poly.type
_entity_poly.pdbx_seq_one_letter_code
_entity_poly.pdbx_strand_id
1 'polypeptide(L)'
;TRYYNEVDAMKKGLVKRGVPAAKIAQDHAGFRTLDSMVRAKKVFGIDRAVIVTDGFHLPRSLYLAGHSGIDAVGLSSIPVPATVTVRPQVREVGARVLMMLDLITNRQPRFLGRKEHLPG
;
A
#
# COMPACT_ATOMS: atom_id res chain seq x y z
N THR A 1 -7.99 -9.10 -18.96
CA THR A 1 -7.94 -9.43 -17.51
C THR A 1 -8.39 -8.21 -16.71
N ARG A 2 -9.04 -8.40 -15.55
CA ARG A 2 -9.67 -7.33 -14.74
C ARG A 2 -8.76 -6.14 -14.39
N TYR A 3 -7.48 -6.40 -14.09
CA TYR A 3 -6.48 -5.37 -13.79
C TYR A 3 -6.26 -4.37 -14.94
N TYR A 4 -6.28 -4.85 -16.18
CA TYR A 4 -6.13 -3.99 -17.36
C TYR A 4 -7.29 -2.98 -17.45
N ASN A 5 -8.51 -3.45 -17.17
CA ASN A 5 -9.70 -2.61 -17.17
C ASN A 5 -9.66 -1.55 -16.06
N GLU A 6 -9.13 -1.88 -14.88
CA GLU A 6 -8.99 -0.94 -13.75
C GLU A 6 -7.97 0.17 -14.05
N VAL A 7 -6.80 -0.18 -14.58
CA VAL A 7 -5.75 0.79 -14.94
C VAL A 7 -6.19 1.71 -16.08
N ASP A 8 -6.92 1.18 -17.07
CA ASP A 8 -7.52 1.99 -18.14
C ASP A 8 -8.64 2.90 -17.64
N ALA A 9 -9.48 2.41 -16.70
CA ALA A 9 -10.53 3.22 -16.09
C ALA A 9 -9.95 4.40 -15.30
N MET A 10 -8.88 4.19 -14.54
CA MET A 10 -8.19 5.26 -13.83
C MET A 10 -7.62 6.32 -14.79
N LYS A 11 -6.94 5.89 -15.86
CA LYS A 11 -6.42 6.81 -16.87
C LYS A 11 -7.53 7.64 -17.50
N LYS A 12 -8.63 7.01 -17.93
CA LYS A 12 -9.80 7.71 -18.48
C LYS A 12 -10.37 8.72 -17.48
N GLY A 13 -10.45 8.33 -16.20
CA GLY A 13 -10.93 9.20 -15.12
C GLY A 13 -10.05 10.42 -14.86
N LEU A 14 -8.73 10.29 -14.98
CA LEU A 14 -7.76 11.39 -14.86
C LEU A 14 -7.80 12.32 -16.08
N VAL A 15 -7.86 11.75 -17.29
CA VAL A 15 -7.98 12.54 -18.54
C VAL A 15 -9.26 13.37 -18.54
N LYS A 16 -10.39 12.78 -18.14
CA LYS A 16 -11.67 13.49 -18.01
C LYS A 16 -11.61 14.67 -17.03
N ARG A 17 -10.70 14.61 -16.05
CA ARG A 17 -10.45 15.68 -15.05
C ARG A 17 -9.37 16.68 -15.49
N GLY A 18 -8.90 16.60 -16.73
CA GLY A 18 -7.96 17.56 -17.32
C GLY A 18 -6.49 17.18 -17.19
N VAL A 19 -6.15 15.99 -16.68
CA VAL A 19 -4.75 15.53 -16.67
C VAL A 19 -4.36 15.13 -18.11
N PRO A 20 -3.33 15.74 -18.71
CA PRO A 20 -2.92 15.38 -20.06
C PRO A 20 -2.51 13.91 -20.16
N ALA A 21 -3.05 13.17 -21.13
CA ALA A 21 -2.77 11.74 -21.28
C ALA A 21 -1.27 11.43 -21.44
N ALA A 22 -0.51 12.34 -22.08
CA ALA A 22 0.94 12.24 -22.25
C ALA A 22 1.73 12.32 -20.92
N LYS A 23 1.08 12.76 -19.82
CA LYS A 23 1.66 12.80 -18.48
C LYS A 23 1.25 11.58 -17.63
N ILE A 24 0.53 10.61 -18.19
CA ILE A 24 0.05 9.43 -17.48
C ILE A 24 0.76 8.19 -18.03
N ALA A 25 1.58 7.56 -17.19
CA ALA A 25 2.10 6.22 -17.42
C ALA A 25 1.21 5.19 -16.71
N GLN A 26 1.01 4.04 -17.35
CA GLN A 26 0.24 2.92 -16.80
C GLN A 26 1.20 1.76 -16.52
N ASP A 27 1.18 1.21 -15.30
CA ASP A 27 1.87 -0.03 -14.99
C ASP A 27 0.88 -1.20 -14.97
N HIS A 28 0.87 -2.01 -16.04
CA HIS A 28 -0.03 -3.16 -16.16
C HIS A 28 0.48 -4.43 -15.46
N ALA A 29 1.67 -4.40 -14.83
CA ALA A 29 2.30 -5.56 -14.20
C ALA A 29 2.57 -5.39 -12.69
N GLY A 30 2.05 -4.34 -12.07
CA GLY A 30 2.18 -4.06 -10.62
C GLY A 30 1.13 -4.79 -9.78
N PHE A 31 1.07 -6.13 -9.86
CA PHE A 31 0.00 -6.91 -9.23
C PHE A 31 0.06 -6.96 -7.70
N ARG A 32 1.23 -6.74 -7.10
CA ARG A 32 1.43 -6.64 -5.64
C ARG A 32 2.10 -5.31 -5.31
N THR A 33 1.89 -4.81 -4.09
CA THR A 33 2.51 -3.55 -3.61
C THR A 33 4.04 -3.56 -3.75
N LEU A 34 4.68 -4.71 -3.50
CA LEU A 34 6.12 -4.88 -3.71
C LEU A 34 6.50 -4.72 -5.19
N ASP A 35 5.74 -5.36 -6.08
CA ASP A 35 6.00 -5.30 -7.53
C ASP A 35 5.87 -3.86 -8.03
N SER A 36 4.86 -3.12 -7.55
CA SER A 36 4.69 -1.70 -7.88
C SER A 36 5.90 -0.85 -7.49
N MET A 37 6.44 -1.01 -6.28
CA MET A 37 7.58 -0.20 -5.82
C MET A 37 8.89 -0.57 -6.54
N VAL A 38 9.16 -1.86 -6.70
CA VAL A 38 10.35 -2.33 -7.42
C VAL A 38 10.32 -1.87 -8.89
N ARG A 39 9.16 -1.93 -9.53
CA ARG A 39 8.99 -1.48 -10.92
C ARG A 39 9.03 0.03 -11.05
N ALA A 40 8.44 0.78 -10.12
CA ALA A 40 8.56 2.23 -10.05
C ALA A 40 10.03 2.66 -10.11
N LYS A 41 10.90 2.00 -9.34
CA LYS A 41 12.35 2.27 -9.37
C LYS A 41 13.00 1.79 -10.67
N LYS A 42 12.86 0.50 -11.01
CA LYS A 42 13.67 -0.15 -12.06
C LYS A 42 13.18 0.10 -13.48
N VAL A 43 11.87 0.25 -13.68
CA VAL A 43 11.25 0.39 -15.01
C VAL A 43 10.97 1.85 -15.32
N PHE A 44 10.45 2.59 -14.34
CA PHE A 44 10.03 3.98 -14.52
C PHE A 44 11.08 5.00 -14.04
N GLY A 45 12.18 4.57 -13.44
CA GLY A 45 13.25 5.46 -12.99
C GLY A 45 12.80 6.44 -11.91
N ILE A 46 11.80 6.08 -11.10
CA ILE A 46 11.24 6.97 -10.09
C ILE A 46 12.13 6.95 -8.85
N ASP A 47 12.74 8.10 -8.55
CA ASP A 47 13.51 8.31 -7.32
C ASP A 47 12.71 8.98 -6.21
N ARG A 48 11.70 9.78 -6.58
CA ARG A 48 10.82 10.50 -5.66
C ARG A 48 9.36 10.33 -6.05
N ALA A 49 8.49 10.03 -5.09
CA ALA A 49 7.08 9.74 -5.36
C ALA A 49 6.13 10.31 -4.31
N VAL A 50 4.92 10.66 -4.74
CA VAL A 50 3.76 10.80 -3.86
C VAL A 50 2.90 9.56 -4.06
N ILE A 51 2.73 8.75 -3.01
CA ILE A 51 1.92 7.54 -3.04
C ILE A 51 0.52 7.87 -2.55
N VAL A 52 -0.47 7.68 -3.43
CA VAL A 52 -1.88 7.87 -3.09
C VAL A 52 -2.56 6.50 -3.00
N THR A 53 -3.03 6.12 -1.81
CA THR A 53 -3.76 4.86 -1.56
C THR A 53 -4.61 5.00 -0.30
N ASP A 54 -5.44 4.01 0.04
CA ASP A 54 -6.15 4.01 1.32
C ASP A 54 -5.20 3.92 2.53
N GLY A 55 -5.68 4.32 3.71
CA GLY A 55 -4.90 4.33 4.94
C GLY A 55 -4.44 2.95 5.43
N PHE A 56 -5.02 1.86 4.92
CA PHE A 56 -4.62 0.49 5.26
C PHE A 56 -3.36 0.08 4.48
N HIS A 57 -3.28 0.40 3.19
CA HIS A 57 -2.12 0.08 2.34
C HIS A 57 -1.00 1.12 2.40
N LEU A 58 -1.29 2.34 2.86
CA LEU A 58 -0.32 3.44 2.84
C LEU A 58 0.98 3.13 3.59
N PRO A 59 0.96 2.61 4.84
CA PRO A 59 2.20 2.37 5.57
C PRO A 59 3.06 1.27 4.92
N ARG A 60 2.42 0.20 4.43
CA ARG A 60 3.11 -0.86 3.68
C ARG A 60 3.76 -0.30 2.41
N SER A 61 3.06 0.58 1.71
CA SER A 61 3.55 1.17 0.46
C SER A 61 4.76 2.07 0.70
N LEU A 62 4.71 2.91 1.75
CA LEU A 62 5.84 3.76 2.15
C LEU A 62 7.06 2.94 2.58
N TYR A 63 6.86 1.88 3.37
CA TYR A 63 7.94 0.98 3.78
C TYR A 63 8.63 0.34 2.57
N LEU A 64 7.83 -0.19 1.64
CA LEU A 64 8.35 -0.85 0.43
C LEU A 64 8.99 0.15 -0.55
N ALA A 65 8.50 1.39 -0.61
CA ALA A 65 9.11 2.45 -1.39
C ALA A 65 10.53 2.77 -0.87
N GLY A 66 10.67 2.98 0.44
CA GLY A 66 11.96 3.21 1.07
C GLY A 66 12.92 2.04 0.90
N HIS A 67 12.44 0.80 1.07
CA HIS A 67 13.23 -0.40 0.80
C HIS A 67 13.65 -0.54 -0.68
N SER A 68 12.86 0.00 -1.60
CA SER A 68 13.15 0.03 -3.03
C SER A 68 14.01 1.24 -3.45
N GLY A 69 14.46 2.07 -2.50
CA GLY A 69 15.27 3.26 -2.76
C GLY A 69 14.49 4.41 -3.39
N ILE A 70 13.21 4.53 -3.07
CA ILE A 70 12.33 5.63 -3.49
C ILE A 70 12.04 6.50 -2.27
N ASP A 71 12.35 7.79 -2.37
CA ASP A 71 11.95 8.79 -1.38
C ASP A 71 10.48 9.14 -1.60
N ALA A 72 9.62 8.63 -0.73
CA ALA A 72 8.18 8.68 -0.92
C ALA A 72 7.46 9.34 0.25
N VAL A 73 6.49 10.20 -0.09
CA VAL A 73 5.49 10.72 0.84
C VAL A 73 4.13 10.11 0.53
N GLY A 74 3.30 9.97 1.56
CA GLY A 74 2.02 9.27 1.46
C GLY A 74 0.83 10.20 1.60
N LEU A 75 -0.18 10.02 0.73
CA LEU A 75 -1.48 10.65 0.85
C LEU A 75 -2.56 9.57 0.97
N SER A 76 -3.23 9.52 2.12
CA SER A 76 -4.37 8.63 2.30
C SER A 76 -5.57 9.19 1.54
N SER A 77 -6.25 8.37 0.74
CA SER A 77 -7.58 8.74 0.26
C SER A 77 -8.54 8.86 1.45
N ILE A 78 -9.39 9.88 1.46
CA ILE A 78 -10.49 9.99 2.44
C ILE A 78 -11.38 8.76 2.24
N PRO A 79 -11.74 8.01 3.30
CA PRO A 79 -12.65 6.89 3.19
C PRO A 79 -13.94 7.37 2.51
N VAL A 80 -14.37 6.68 1.45
CA VAL A 80 -15.73 6.86 0.94
C VAL A 80 -16.66 6.45 2.10
N PRO A 81 -17.55 7.33 2.59
CA PRO A 81 -18.34 7.02 3.77
C PRO A 81 -19.33 5.91 3.44
N ALA A 82 -18.98 4.68 3.76
CA ALA A 82 -19.96 3.71 4.20
C ALA A 82 -20.30 4.11 5.65
N THR A 83 -21.59 4.29 5.93
CA THR A 83 -22.12 4.44 7.28
C THR A 83 -21.37 3.54 8.27
N VAL A 84 -21.02 4.08 9.45
CA VAL A 84 -20.48 3.45 10.67
C VAL A 84 -19.06 3.94 11.07
N THR A 85 -19.09 4.93 11.97
CA THR A 85 -18.22 5.17 13.16
C THR A 85 -16.72 5.45 12.98
N VAL A 86 -16.33 6.67 13.36
CA VAL A 86 -14.95 7.18 13.36
C VAL A 86 -14.39 7.21 14.78
N ARG A 87 -13.25 6.50 14.99
CA ARG A 87 -12.32 6.39 16.17
C ARG A 87 -12.35 4.99 16.80
N PRO A 88 -11.24 4.20 16.75
CA PRO A 88 -9.87 4.58 17.13
C PRO A 88 -8.80 4.09 16.13
N GLN A 89 -8.71 4.71 14.95
CA GLN A 89 -8.00 4.10 13.81
C GLN A 89 -6.46 4.18 13.89
N VAL A 90 -5.87 5.17 14.56
CA VAL A 90 -4.40 5.37 14.49
C VAL A 90 -3.63 4.26 15.22
N ARG A 91 -4.09 3.84 16.41
CA ARG A 91 -3.46 2.74 17.17
C ARG A 91 -3.63 1.41 16.46
N GLU A 92 -4.80 1.19 15.88
CA GLU A 92 -5.13 -0.05 15.20
C GLU A 92 -4.39 -0.18 13.86
N VAL A 93 -4.22 0.92 13.14
CA VAL A 93 -3.35 0.98 11.95
C VAL A 93 -1.90 0.71 12.35
N GLY A 94 -1.38 1.33 13.42
CA GLY A 94 -0.03 1.06 13.92
C GLY A 94 0.20 -0.42 14.28
N ALA A 95 -0.76 -1.05 14.95
CA ALA A 95 -0.72 -2.47 15.28
C ALA A 95 -0.74 -3.37 14.03
N ARG A 96 -1.58 -3.05 13.04
CA ARG A 96 -1.64 -3.78 11.76
C ARG A 96 -0.33 -3.66 10.98
N VAL A 97 0.31 -2.50 11.02
CA VAL A 97 1.62 -2.26 10.39
C VAL A 97 2.72 -3.06 11.07
N LEU A 98 2.76 -3.07 12.40
CA LEU A 98 3.71 -3.89 13.15
C LEU A 98 3.54 -5.38 12.86
N MET A 99 2.29 -5.85 12.84
CA MET A 99 1.95 -7.23 12.47
C MET A 99 2.41 -7.58 11.04
N MET A 100 2.19 -6.70 10.07
CA MET A 100 2.64 -6.94 8.69
C MET A 100 4.18 -6.92 8.57
N LEU A 101 4.85 -6.08 9.34
CA LEU A 101 6.31 -6.06 9.43
C LEU A 101 6.85 -7.37 10.04
N ASP A 102 6.25 -7.86 11.13
CA ASP A 102 6.66 -9.12 11.77
C ASP A 102 6.51 -10.32 10.81
N LEU A 103 5.43 -10.36 10.03
CA LEU A 103 5.19 -11.41 9.03
C LEU A 103 6.17 -11.36 7.84
N ILE A 104 6.51 -10.17 7.35
CA ILE A 104 7.43 -10.02 6.20
C ILE A 104 8.89 -10.22 6.64
N THR A 105 9.24 -9.81 7.86
CA THR A 105 10.60 -9.98 8.41
C THR A 105 10.83 -11.34 9.05
N ASN A 106 9.85 -12.25 8.98
CA ASN A 106 9.87 -13.59 9.56
C ASN A 106 10.32 -13.59 11.04
N ARG A 107 9.87 -12.59 11.81
CA ARG A 107 10.18 -12.51 13.23
C ARG A 107 9.45 -13.63 13.95
N GLN A 108 10.19 -14.66 14.33
CA GLN A 108 9.73 -15.69 15.25
C GLN A 108 9.55 -15.08 16.66
N PRO A 109 8.52 -15.50 17.42
CA PRO A 109 8.34 -15.06 18.80
C PRO A 109 9.60 -15.38 19.61
N ARG A 110 10.16 -14.35 20.26
CA ARG A 110 11.41 -14.45 21.03
C ARG A 110 11.28 -15.35 22.28
N PHE A 111 10.06 -15.55 22.78
CA PHE A 111 9.74 -16.44 23.90
C PHE A 111 8.44 -17.19 23.60
N LEU A 112 8.49 -18.52 23.48
CA LEU A 112 7.33 -19.38 23.24
C LEU A 112 6.61 -19.82 24.52
N GLY A 113 7.18 -19.56 25.71
CA GLY A 113 6.65 -20.05 26.99
C GLY A 113 6.48 -21.58 27.04
N ARG A 114 6.00 -22.12 28.16
CA ARG A 114 5.51 -23.51 28.21
C ARG A 114 4.06 -23.54 27.74
N LYS A 115 3.66 -24.58 27.00
CA LYS A 115 2.25 -24.81 26.63
C LYS A 115 1.38 -24.88 27.88
N GLU A 116 0.42 -23.96 27.99
CA GLU A 116 -0.67 -24.05 28.96
C GLU A 116 -1.86 -24.81 28.36
N HIS A 117 -2.51 -25.63 29.19
CA HIS A 117 -3.74 -26.31 28.83
C HIS A 117 -4.91 -25.35 29.07
N LEU A 118 -5.65 -25.02 28.01
CA LEU A 118 -6.87 -24.26 28.12
C LEU A 118 -7.98 -25.19 28.68
N PRO A 119 -8.73 -24.79 29.71
CA PRO A 119 -9.88 -25.55 30.17
C PRO A 119 -10.97 -25.53 29.08
N GLY A 120 -11.59 -26.69 28.87
CA GLY A 120 -12.77 -26.86 28.02
C GLY A 120 -14.05 -26.35 28.68
#